data_AF-A0A0M4SR04-F1
#
_entry.id   AF-A0A0M4SR04-F1
#
_cell.length_a   1.000
_cell.length_b   1.000
_cell.length_c   1.000
_cell.angle_alpha   90.00
_cell.angle_beta   90.00
_cell.angle_gamma   90.00
#
_symmetry.space_group_name_H-M   'P 1'
#
loop_
_entity.id
_entity.type
_entity.pdbx_description
1 polymer ?
#
loop_
_entity_poly.entity_id
_entity_poly.type
_entity_poly.pdbx_seq_one_letter_code
_entity_poly.pdbx_strand_id
1 'polypeptide(L)'
;MELITYAREVGNKYKNMNRIWRILMVSSLVGLGTLFNAKAQAASFEIDSTYTFLKTQSDTTYYNNVQTIAGNTKAISLADLGLEAGNTIRLTTSGAFNWSVWNPGQRNDMIGVFSASDTLLDSSFQQRVADAISLDAEDASKYGYTEANWTSNTLFDTTKQAGSTYDESKGAYMCNGETLSDVNRTCGQKTLFNGVFGILGEMTIKIPTNAKFLFLAVNDIFYSDNTEKMLVDITNAESVNNLSSAKYANDTTSVPEPSAVVGIAATLALALRMKSKKQVAN
;
A
#
# COMPACT_ATOMS: atom_id res chain seq x y z
N MET A 1 25.45 74.35 13.76
CA MET A 1 24.65 74.11 12.55
C MET A 1 25.07 72.83 11.79
N GLU A 2 26.01 72.03 12.30
CA GLU A 2 26.49 70.80 11.61
C GLU A 2 25.82 69.50 12.07
N LEU A 3 25.14 69.47 13.23
CA LEU A 3 24.49 68.26 13.76
C LEU A 3 23.19 67.87 13.03
N ILE A 4 22.55 68.79 12.30
CA ILE A 4 21.27 68.53 11.61
C ILE A 4 21.51 67.84 10.25
N THR A 5 22.66 68.04 9.62
CA THR A 5 22.98 67.47 8.30
C THR A 5 23.31 65.98 8.41
N TYR A 6 24.02 65.55 9.46
CA TYR A 6 24.40 64.16 9.67
C TYR A 6 23.20 63.23 9.93
N ALA A 7 22.20 63.69 10.69
CA ALA A 7 21.00 62.90 10.96
C ALA A 7 20.13 62.66 9.72
N ARG A 8 20.18 63.56 8.73
CA ARG A 8 19.38 63.47 7.50
C ARG A 8 19.96 62.47 6.49
N GLU A 9 21.28 62.29 6.49
CA GLU A 9 21.97 61.34 5.61
C GLU A 9 21.80 59.88 6.06
N VAL A 10 21.84 59.62 7.37
CA VAL A 10 21.68 58.26 7.91
C VAL A 10 20.25 57.75 7.70
N GLY A 11 19.23 58.60 7.85
CA GLY A 11 17.83 58.22 7.68
C GLY A 11 17.46 57.75 6.26
N ASN A 12 18.07 58.35 5.22
CA ASN A 12 17.79 57.96 3.83
C ASN A 12 18.46 56.63 3.45
N LYS A 13 19.58 56.26 4.09
CA LYS A 13 20.28 55.00 3.80
C LYS A 13 19.50 53.77 4.30
N TYR A 14 18.79 53.88 5.43
CA TYR A 14 17.98 52.78 5.97
C TYR A 14 16.63 52.58 5.26
N LYS A 15 16.07 53.62 4.63
CA LYS A 15 14.77 53.54 3.94
C LYS A 15 14.84 52.74 2.63
N ASN A 16 15.98 52.75 1.95
CA ASN A 16 16.19 51.97 0.72
C ASN A 16 16.57 50.51 0.98
N MET A 17 17.20 50.20 2.12
CA MET A 17 17.61 48.82 2.47
C MET A 17 16.41 47.91 2.78
N ASN A 18 15.29 48.48 3.23
CA ASN A 18 14.05 47.75 3.52
C ASN A 18 13.23 47.33 2.28
N ARG A 19 13.44 47.95 1.11
CA ARG A 19 12.73 47.56 -0.12
C ARG A 19 13.41 46.41 -0.84
N ILE A 20 14.74 46.36 -0.84
CA ILE A 20 15.51 45.28 -1.49
C ILE A 20 15.36 43.95 -0.73
N TRP A 21 15.35 43.98 0.61
CA TRP A 21 15.10 42.78 1.43
C TRP A 21 13.68 42.22 1.30
N ARG A 22 12.67 43.06 1.08
CA ARG A 22 11.29 42.60 0.84
C ARG A 22 11.13 41.92 -0.52
N ILE A 23 11.84 42.38 -1.56
CA ILE A 23 11.82 41.72 -2.88
C ILE A 23 12.60 40.39 -2.85
N LEU A 24 13.69 40.31 -2.09
CA LEU A 24 14.46 39.07 -1.93
C LEU A 24 13.77 38.01 -1.05
N MET A 25 12.95 38.39 -0.07
CA MET A 25 12.18 37.46 0.76
C MET A 25 10.88 36.96 0.09
N VAL A 26 10.31 37.72 -0.84
CA VAL A 26 9.11 37.27 -1.59
C VAL A 26 9.50 36.32 -2.73
N SER A 27 10.69 36.46 -3.32
CA SER A 27 11.18 35.55 -4.35
C SER A 27 11.70 34.19 -3.83
N SER A 28 11.97 34.05 -2.53
CA SER A 28 12.41 32.78 -1.93
C SER A 28 11.26 31.87 -1.49
N LEU A 29 10.03 32.37 -1.40
CA LEU A 29 8.85 31.58 -1.00
C LEU A 29 8.11 30.93 -2.18
N VAL A 30 8.36 31.39 -3.41
CA VAL A 30 7.68 30.88 -4.64
C VAL A 30 8.50 29.75 -5.32
N GLY A 31 9.75 29.53 -4.90
CA GLY A 31 10.65 28.54 -5.51
C GLY A 31 10.68 27.15 -4.85
N LEU A 32 9.91 26.92 -3.78
CA LEU A 32 9.90 25.64 -3.03
C LEU A 32 8.62 24.81 -3.26
N GLY A 33 7.84 25.16 -4.29
CA GLY A 33 6.50 24.60 -4.49
C GLY A 33 6.38 23.41 -5.46
N THR A 34 7.41 23.04 -6.22
CA THR A 34 7.14 22.24 -7.45
C THR A 34 8.16 21.17 -7.82
N LEU A 35 8.80 20.45 -6.89
CA LEU A 35 9.66 19.31 -7.28
C LEU A 35 9.63 18.10 -6.33
N PHE A 36 8.53 17.88 -5.59
CA PHE A 36 8.23 16.51 -5.17
C PHE A 36 7.48 15.82 -6.32
N ASN A 37 8.19 15.58 -7.43
CA ASN A 37 7.89 14.43 -8.27
C ASN A 37 8.24 13.22 -7.42
N ALA A 38 7.37 12.87 -6.47
CA ALA A 38 7.43 11.60 -5.78
C ALA A 38 7.31 10.56 -6.88
N LYS A 39 8.45 10.04 -7.33
CA LYS A 39 8.46 8.83 -8.14
C LYS A 39 7.75 7.81 -7.28
N ALA A 40 6.58 7.39 -7.72
CA ALA A 40 5.84 6.34 -7.06
C ALA A 40 6.80 5.19 -6.76
N GLN A 41 7.04 4.96 -5.48
CA GLN A 41 8.08 4.07 -5.05
C GLN A 41 7.52 2.66 -5.10
N ALA A 42 8.16 1.79 -5.88
CA ALA A 42 7.92 0.36 -5.74
C ALA A 42 8.27 -0.04 -4.31
N ALA A 43 7.35 -0.69 -3.62
CA ALA A 43 7.53 -1.18 -2.26
C ALA A 43 7.20 -2.66 -2.18
N SER A 44 8.00 -3.40 -1.41
CA SER A 44 7.81 -4.83 -1.16
C SER A 44 7.46 -5.01 0.31
N PHE A 45 6.39 -5.76 0.58
CA PHE A 45 5.94 -6.08 1.92
C PHE A 45 5.99 -7.57 2.16
N GLU A 46 6.45 -7.95 3.34
CA GLU A 46 6.33 -9.31 3.84
C GLU A 46 5.01 -9.47 4.59
N ILE A 47 4.21 -10.45 4.17
CA ILE A 47 2.90 -10.76 4.74
C ILE A 47 3.03 -12.09 5.49
N ASP A 48 2.84 -12.01 6.81
CA ASP A 48 2.79 -13.18 7.67
C ASP A 48 1.50 -13.96 7.38
N SER A 49 1.65 -15.23 6.99
CA SER A 49 0.51 -16.09 6.63
C SER A 49 -0.37 -16.42 7.82
N THR A 50 0.09 -16.16 9.05
CA THR A 50 -0.69 -16.33 10.27
C THR A 50 -1.55 -15.11 10.63
N TYR A 51 -1.46 -14.01 9.87
CA TYR A 51 -2.13 -12.76 10.17
C TYR A 51 -3.32 -12.52 9.23
N THR A 52 -4.41 -11.98 9.76
CA THR A 52 -5.62 -11.69 8.98
C THR A 52 -6.30 -10.40 9.40
N PHE A 53 -7.14 -9.86 8.51
CA PHE A 53 -8.13 -8.82 8.81
C PHE A 53 -9.56 -9.38 8.86
N LEU A 54 -9.74 -10.66 8.60
CA LEU A 54 -11.03 -11.33 8.72
C LEU A 54 -11.22 -11.81 10.15
N LYS A 55 -12.48 -12.01 10.54
CA LYS A 55 -12.82 -12.91 11.64
C LYS A 55 -13.07 -14.27 11.02
N THR A 56 -12.37 -15.29 11.51
CA THR A 56 -12.73 -16.67 11.19
C THR A 56 -13.18 -17.40 12.45
N GLN A 57 -13.93 -18.48 12.28
CA GLN A 57 -14.28 -19.35 13.43
C GLN A 57 -13.08 -20.15 13.93
N SER A 58 -12.00 -20.12 13.16
CA SER A 58 -10.76 -20.84 13.42
C SER A 58 -9.60 -19.88 13.67
N ASP A 59 -9.88 -18.66 14.14
CA ASP A 59 -8.85 -17.71 14.62
C ASP A 59 -8.01 -18.34 15.74
N THR A 60 -8.51 -19.42 16.37
CA THR A 60 -7.76 -20.28 17.28
C THR A 60 -7.72 -21.71 16.73
N THR A 61 -6.52 -22.26 16.55
CA THR A 61 -6.31 -23.70 16.30
C THR A 61 -5.46 -24.31 17.41
N TYR A 62 -5.52 -25.63 17.57
CA TYR A 62 -4.73 -26.36 18.55
C TYR A 62 -3.83 -27.36 17.84
N TYR A 63 -2.52 -27.11 17.79
CA TYR A 63 -1.54 -28.03 17.19
C TYR A 63 -0.62 -28.58 18.27
N ASN A 64 -0.51 -29.90 18.39
CA ASN A 64 0.30 -30.56 19.44
C ASN A 64 0.02 -30.07 20.87
N ASN A 65 -1.26 -29.85 21.20
CA ASN A 65 -1.72 -29.26 22.48
C ASN A 65 -1.24 -27.82 22.73
N VAL A 66 -0.73 -27.14 21.70
CA VAL A 66 -0.41 -25.71 21.73
C VAL A 66 -1.52 -24.96 21.02
N GLN A 67 -2.16 -24.04 21.75
CA GLN A 67 -3.11 -23.10 21.18
C GLN A 67 -2.36 -22.07 20.34
N THR A 68 -2.66 -21.98 19.05
CA THR A 68 -2.20 -20.91 18.18
C THR A 68 -3.37 -19.99 17.86
N ILE A 69 -3.08 -18.68 17.79
CA ILE A 69 -4.08 -17.65 17.55
C ILE A 69 -3.62 -16.82 16.36
N ALA A 70 -4.53 -16.57 15.42
CA ALA A 70 -4.26 -15.76 14.24
C ALA A 70 -3.90 -14.33 14.66
N GLY A 71 -2.86 -13.78 14.04
CA GLY A 71 -2.44 -12.41 14.28
C GLY A 71 -3.31 -11.39 13.56
N ASN A 72 -3.13 -10.13 13.91
CA ASN A 72 -3.76 -9.00 13.23
C ASN A 72 -2.86 -8.52 12.10
N THR A 73 -3.37 -8.48 10.87
CA THR A 73 -2.63 -7.86 9.78
C THR A 73 -2.41 -6.36 10.03
N LYS A 74 -1.42 -5.79 9.37
CA LYS A 74 -1.08 -4.37 9.46
C LYS A 74 -1.67 -3.60 8.28
N ALA A 75 -2.18 -2.41 8.56
CA ALA A 75 -2.58 -1.46 7.53
C ALA A 75 -1.34 -0.92 6.80
N ILE A 76 -1.38 -0.89 5.47
CA ILE A 76 -0.37 -0.26 4.63
C ILE A 76 -0.86 1.14 4.26
N SER A 77 -0.14 2.19 4.69
CA SER A 77 -0.42 3.59 4.32
C SER A 77 -0.14 3.80 2.83
N LEU A 78 -1.15 4.19 2.07
CA LEU A 78 -1.00 4.49 0.64
C LEU A 78 -0.19 5.78 0.44
N ALA A 79 -0.39 6.77 1.33
CA ALA A 79 0.33 8.04 1.27
C ALA A 79 1.85 7.86 1.49
N ASP A 80 2.26 6.93 2.35
CA ASP A 80 3.68 6.62 2.60
C ASP A 80 4.38 6.04 1.35
N LEU A 81 3.59 5.47 0.43
CA LEU A 81 4.04 4.97 -0.87
C LEU A 81 3.96 6.02 -1.99
N GLY A 82 3.48 7.22 -1.70
CA GLY A 82 3.17 8.23 -2.72
C GLY A 82 2.01 7.80 -3.63
N LEU A 83 1.08 6.99 -3.11
CA LEU A 83 -0.12 6.55 -3.81
C LEU A 83 -1.34 7.32 -3.28
N GLU A 84 -2.20 7.73 -4.20
CA GLU A 84 -3.43 8.45 -3.90
C GLU A 84 -4.65 7.71 -4.44
N ALA A 85 -5.83 8.03 -3.90
CA ALA A 85 -7.09 7.55 -4.43
C ALA A 85 -7.22 7.87 -5.92
N GLY A 86 -7.71 6.92 -6.71
CA GLY A 86 -7.83 7.01 -8.16
C GLY A 86 -6.58 6.60 -8.94
N ASN A 87 -5.40 6.46 -8.32
CA ASN A 87 -4.25 5.86 -8.98
C ASN A 87 -4.53 4.40 -9.33
N THR A 88 -3.94 3.94 -10.44
CA THR A 88 -3.91 2.52 -10.77
C THR A 88 -2.64 1.90 -10.21
N ILE A 89 -2.77 0.85 -9.40
CA ILE A 89 -1.65 0.11 -8.84
C ILE A 89 -1.59 -1.30 -9.40
N ARG A 90 -0.38 -1.83 -9.47
CA ARG A 90 -0.12 -3.24 -9.73
C ARG A 90 0.37 -3.89 -8.45
N LEU A 91 -0.29 -4.99 -8.08
CA LEU A 91 0.03 -5.87 -6.97
C LEU A 91 0.60 -7.15 -7.55
N THR A 92 1.83 -7.51 -7.16
CA THR A 92 2.48 -8.75 -7.58
C THR A 92 2.83 -9.57 -6.34
N THR A 93 2.30 -10.77 -6.24
CA THR A 93 2.58 -11.71 -5.15
C THR A 93 3.73 -12.63 -5.53
N SER A 94 4.67 -12.86 -4.62
CA SER A 94 5.70 -13.88 -4.78
C SER A 94 5.90 -14.70 -3.51
N GLY A 95 6.47 -15.89 -3.67
CA GLY A 95 6.52 -16.91 -2.61
C GLY A 95 5.26 -17.75 -2.53
N ALA A 96 5.19 -18.57 -1.49
CA ALA A 96 4.04 -19.42 -1.18
C ALA A 96 3.99 -19.65 0.34
N PHE A 97 2.79 -19.91 0.86
CA PHE A 97 2.58 -20.32 2.24
C PHE A 97 2.08 -21.76 2.29
N ASN A 98 2.34 -22.44 3.41
CA ASN A 98 1.66 -23.70 3.70
C ASN A 98 0.37 -23.36 4.44
N TRP A 99 -0.78 -23.72 3.85
CA TRP A 99 -2.13 -23.40 4.39
C TRP A 99 -2.55 -24.29 5.55
N SER A 100 -1.73 -25.27 5.94
CA SER A 100 -1.96 -26.08 7.12
C SER A 100 -0.71 -26.87 7.50
N VAL A 101 -0.40 -26.92 8.79
CA VAL A 101 0.58 -27.85 9.35
C VAL A 101 0.12 -29.31 9.32
N TRP A 102 -1.19 -29.58 9.20
CA TRP A 102 -1.76 -30.93 9.22
C TRP A 102 -1.71 -31.64 7.86
N ASN A 103 -1.88 -30.86 6.79
CA ASN A 103 -1.84 -31.33 5.42
C ASN A 103 -1.13 -30.28 4.56
N PRO A 104 0.22 -30.23 4.63
CA PRO A 104 0.97 -29.17 3.99
C PRO A 104 0.77 -29.22 2.47
N GLY A 105 0.10 -28.20 1.94
CA GLY A 105 0.10 -27.86 0.53
C GLY A 105 0.54 -26.41 0.38
N GLN A 106 1.14 -26.08 -0.76
CA GLN A 106 1.57 -24.72 -1.04
C GLN A 106 0.50 -23.94 -1.79
N ARG A 107 0.24 -22.72 -1.34
CA ARG A 107 -0.66 -21.75 -1.97
C ARG A 107 0.02 -20.40 -2.06
N ASN A 108 -0.39 -19.59 -3.02
CA ASN A 108 0.16 -18.26 -3.28
C ASN A 108 -0.93 -17.22 -3.56
N ASP A 109 -2.16 -17.49 -3.14
CA ASP A 109 -3.28 -16.60 -3.29
C ASP A 109 -3.50 -15.76 -2.02
N MET A 110 -3.78 -14.49 -2.23
CA MET A 110 -4.00 -13.51 -1.18
C MET A 110 -5.36 -12.83 -1.32
N ILE A 111 -5.75 -12.10 -0.28
CA ILE A 111 -6.90 -11.22 -0.27
C ILE A 111 -6.47 -9.82 0.18
N GLY A 112 -7.20 -8.81 -0.28
CA GLY A 112 -6.99 -7.42 0.08
C GLY A 112 -8.30 -6.67 0.27
N VAL A 113 -8.24 -5.58 1.04
CA VAL A 113 -9.34 -4.63 1.20
C VAL A 113 -8.80 -3.22 1.42
N PHE A 114 -9.39 -2.25 0.73
CA PHE A 114 -9.09 -0.84 0.91
C PHE A 114 -9.91 -0.26 2.07
N SER A 115 -9.35 0.75 2.76
CA SER A 115 -10.05 1.43 3.85
C SER A 115 -9.69 2.91 3.93
N ALA A 116 -10.60 3.72 4.48
CA ALA A 116 -10.34 5.10 4.88
C ALA A 116 -9.59 5.24 6.22
N SER A 117 -9.47 4.15 6.99
CA SER A 117 -8.89 4.10 8.33
C SER A 117 -7.84 2.97 8.45
N ASP A 118 -6.85 3.15 9.33
CA ASP A 118 -5.87 2.12 9.70
C ASP A 118 -6.39 1.21 10.84
N THR A 119 -7.62 1.42 11.27
CA THR A 119 -8.20 0.74 12.42
C THR A 119 -8.68 -0.67 12.05
N LEU A 120 -8.10 -1.66 12.73
CA LEU A 120 -8.62 -3.01 12.78
C LEU A 120 -9.38 -3.23 14.09
N LEU A 121 -10.67 -3.55 13.99
CA LEU A 121 -11.53 -3.87 15.10
C LEU A 121 -11.15 -5.23 15.74
N ASP A 122 -11.64 -5.41 16.96
CA ASP A 122 -11.49 -6.64 17.72
C ASP A 122 -12.00 -7.87 16.95
N SER A 123 -11.43 -9.05 17.23
CA SER A 123 -11.80 -10.31 16.55
C SER A 123 -13.24 -10.76 16.83
N SER A 124 -13.93 -10.14 17.79
CA SER A 124 -15.37 -10.33 17.97
C SER A 124 -16.22 -9.83 16.80
N PHE A 125 -15.73 -8.88 15.98
CA PHE A 125 -16.47 -8.32 14.84
C PHE A 125 -16.29 -9.13 13.56
N GLN A 126 -17.38 -9.39 12.81
CA GLN A 126 -17.29 -10.12 11.54
C GLN A 126 -16.50 -9.35 10.47
N GLN A 127 -16.73 -8.04 10.38
CA GLN A 127 -15.97 -7.13 9.51
C GLN A 127 -15.04 -6.34 10.41
N ARG A 128 -13.74 -6.66 10.38
CA ARG A 128 -12.79 -6.05 11.31
C ARG A 128 -12.13 -4.81 10.73
N VAL A 129 -12.14 -4.62 9.40
CA VAL A 129 -11.60 -3.42 8.79
C VAL A 129 -12.62 -2.29 8.93
N ALA A 130 -12.36 -1.34 9.83
CA ALA A 130 -13.19 -0.15 9.94
C ALA A 130 -13.13 0.65 8.62
N ASP A 131 -14.24 1.26 8.24
CA ASP A 131 -14.34 2.09 7.02
C ASP A 131 -13.83 1.41 5.74
N ALA A 132 -14.05 0.09 5.63
CA ALA A 132 -13.71 -0.65 4.43
C ALA A 132 -14.47 -0.11 3.20
N ILE A 133 -13.79 -0.05 2.07
CA ILE A 133 -14.29 0.54 0.84
C ILE A 133 -14.37 -0.53 -0.24
N SER A 134 -15.54 -0.61 -0.87
CA SER A 134 -15.73 -1.50 -2.01
C SER A 134 -14.99 -1.01 -3.26
N LEU A 135 -14.57 -1.95 -4.09
CA LEU A 135 -14.10 -1.63 -5.44
C LEU A 135 -15.22 -0.98 -6.25
N ASP A 136 -14.85 -0.23 -7.28
CA ASP A 136 -15.84 0.20 -8.26
C ASP A 136 -16.40 -1.00 -9.03
N ALA A 137 -17.59 -0.84 -9.61
CA ALA A 137 -18.28 -1.93 -10.29
C ALA A 137 -17.49 -2.48 -11.49
N GLU A 138 -16.68 -1.63 -12.12
CA GLU A 138 -15.83 -2.01 -13.25
C GLU A 138 -14.72 -2.97 -12.80
N ASP A 139 -13.90 -2.57 -11.83
CA ASP A 139 -12.84 -3.41 -11.27
C ASP A 139 -13.40 -4.67 -10.60
N ALA A 140 -14.51 -4.55 -9.86
CA ALA A 140 -15.18 -5.72 -9.30
C ALA A 140 -15.60 -6.72 -10.38
N SER A 141 -16.17 -6.24 -11.50
CA SER A 141 -16.58 -7.12 -12.61
C SER A 141 -15.41 -7.75 -13.35
N LYS A 142 -14.33 -6.99 -13.57
CA LYS A 142 -13.12 -7.41 -14.31
C LYS A 142 -12.49 -8.67 -13.74
N TYR A 143 -12.54 -8.80 -12.42
CA TYR A 143 -11.95 -9.92 -11.71
C TYR A 143 -12.98 -10.93 -11.21
N GLY A 144 -14.24 -10.80 -11.63
CA GLY A 144 -15.31 -11.69 -11.22
C GLY A 144 -15.68 -11.58 -9.73
N TYR A 145 -15.36 -10.47 -9.07
CA TYR A 145 -15.71 -10.17 -7.68
C TYR A 145 -17.16 -9.65 -7.58
N THR A 146 -18.13 -10.48 -7.93
CA THR A 146 -19.54 -10.24 -7.54
C THR A 146 -19.82 -10.99 -6.24
N GLU A 147 -20.74 -10.50 -5.39
CA GLU A 147 -21.17 -11.17 -4.15
C GLU A 147 -21.47 -12.68 -4.38
N ALA A 148 -21.93 -13.05 -5.57
CA ALA A 148 -22.26 -14.42 -5.94
C ALA A 148 -21.04 -15.34 -6.17
N ASN A 149 -19.89 -14.81 -6.61
CA ASN A 149 -18.78 -15.63 -7.10
C ASN A 149 -17.78 -16.03 -6.01
N TRP A 150 -17.61 -15.24 -4.94
CA TRP A 150 -16.69 -15.58 -3.85
C TRP A 150 -17.32 -16.42 -2.74
N THR A 151 -18.63 -16.38 -2.58
CA THR A 151 -19.32 -17.32 -1.68
C THR A 151 -19.30 -18.75 -2.19
N SER A 152 -18.92 -19.01 -3.46
CA SER A 152 -18.96 -20.36 -4.04
C SER A 152 -17.71 -20.84 -4.79
N ASN A 153 -16.87 -19.98 -5.40
CA ASN A 153 -15.93 -20.48 -6.43
C ASN A 153 -14.43 -20.38 -6.12
N THR A 154 -13.99 -19.75 -5.02
CA THR A 154 -12.54 -19.53 -4.80
C THR A 154 -12.03 -19.87 -3.40
N LEU A 155 -12.86 -20.40 -2.50
CA LEU A 155 -12.33 -20.99 -1.27
C LEU A 155 -12.02 -22.49 -1.40
N PHE A 156 -12.69 -23.26 -2.28
CA PHE A 156 -12.35 -24.66 -2.51
C PHE A 156 -12.74 -25.15 -3.92
N ASP A 157 -11.78 -25.79 -4.60
CA ASP A 157 -11.91 -26.79 -5.68
C ASP A 157 -13.00 -26.57 -6.74
N THR A 158 -12.61 -26.03 -7.90
CA THR A 158 -13.47 -25.86 -9.09
C THR A 158 -13.94 -27.17 -9.74
N THR A 159 -13.51 -28.34 -9.25
CA THR A 159 -13.99 -29.65 -9.72
C THR A 159 -15.15 -30.23 -8.89
N LYS A 160 -15.55 -29.56 -7.80
CA LYS A 160 -16.65 -30.00 -6.93
C LYS A 160 -17.82 -29.03 -7.04
N GLN A 161 -18.95 -29.49 -7.59
CA GLN A 161 -20.17 -28.68 -7.68
C GLN A 161 -20.70 -28.29 -6.28
N ALA A 162 -21.22 -27.06 -6.19
CA ALA A 162 -21.96 -26.57 -5.04
C ALA A 162 -23.10 -27.54 -4.67
N GLY A 163 -22.95 -28.20 -3.52
CA GLY A 163 -23.95 -29.08 -2.91
C GLY A 163 -23.93 -28.99 -1.38
N SER A 164 -23.38 -27.90 -0.83
CA SER A 164 -23.25 -27.64 0.60
C SER A 164 -24.57 -27.12 1.18
N THR A 165 -25.01 -27.72 2.29
CA THR A 165 -26.05 -27.13 3.14
C THR A 165 -25.41 -25.94 3.88
N TYR A 166 -26.01 -24.76 3.75
CA TYR A 166 -25.67 -23.62 4.61
C TYR A 166 -26.18 -23.91 6.01
N ASP A 167 -25.28 -23.97 6.99
CA ASP A 167 -25.63 -24.12 8.40
C ASP A 167 -25.77 -22.72 9.01
N GLU A 168 -27.02 -22.26 9.20
CA GLU A 168 -27.33 -20.94 9.77
C GLU A 168 -26.77 -20.78 11.19
N SER A 169 -26.71 -21.86 11.98
CA SER A 169 -26.19 -21.80 13.35
C SER A 169 -24.68 -21.55 13.37
N LYS A 170 -23.99 -21.97 12.30
CA LYS A 170 -22.55 -21.78 12.11
C LYS A 170 -22.23 -20.66 11.12
N GLY A 171 -23.21 -20.04 10.47
CA GLY A 171 -22.95 -19.00 9.46
C GLY A 171 -22.01 -19.43 8.33
N ALA A 172 -21.96 -20.73 8.00
CA ALA A 172 -20.98 -21.31 7.09
C ALA A 172 -21.61 -22.40 6.20
N TYR A 173 -21.00 -22.62 5.02
CA TYR A 173 -21.34 -23.74 4.15
C TYR A 173 -20.61 -25.00 4.59
N MET A 174 -21.34 -26.10 4.75
CA MET A 174 -20.79 -27.40 5.13
C MET A 174 -20.32 -28.16 3.90
N CYS A 175 -19.13 -28.77 3.91
CA CYS A 175 -18.76 -29.68 2.81
C CYS A 175 -19.80 -30.79 2.68
N ASN A 176 -20.26 -31.06 1.46
CA ASN A 176 -20.94 -32.30 1.14
C ASN A 176 -19.95 -33.26 0.48
N GLY A 177 -19.72 -34.41 1.11
CA GLY A 177 -18.93 -35.49 0.53
C GLY A 177 -18.70 -36.64 1.50
N GLU A 178 -19.02 -37.86 1.06
CA GLU A 178 -18.84 -39.15 1.75
C GLU A 178 -17.40 -39.44 2.21
N THR A 179 -16.42 -38.63 1.78
CA THR A 179 -14.98 -38.83 2.03
C THR A 179 -14.37 -37.87 3.07
N LEU A 180 -15.13 -36.94 3.62
CA LEU A 180 -14.68 -36.14 4.76
C LEU A 180 -15.32 -36.71 6.02
N SER A 181 -14.53 -37.37 6.87
CA SER A 181 -14.99 -38.05 8.09
C SER A 181 -15.56 -37.12 9.17
N ASP A 182 -15.58 -35.81 8.94
CA ASP A 182 -16.06 -34.83 9.90
C ASP A 182 -17.18 -33.99 9.30
N VAL A 183 -18.41 -34.33 9.70
CA VAL A 183 -19.65 -33.59 9.39
C VAL A 183 -19.68 -32.19 10.00
N ASN A 184 -18.68 -31.81 10.81
CA ASN A 184 -18.54 -30.45 11.34
C ASN A 184 -17.59 -29.56 10.54
N ARG A 185 -16.95 -30.08 9.48
CA ARG A 185 -16.00 -29.30 8.70
C ARG A 185 -16.71 -28.27 7.81
N THR A 186 -16.51 -27.00 8.12
CA THR A 186 -16.97 -25.86 7.32
C THR A 186 -16.08 -25.69 6.10
N CYS A 187 -16.67 -25.60 4.91
CA CYS A 187 -15.96 -25.53 3.63
C CYS A 187 -16.17 -24.21 2.89
N GLY A 188 -16.54 -23.19 3.65
CA GLY A 188 -16.69 -21.84 3.17
C GLY A 188 -17.39 -21.06 4.25
N GLN A 189 -16.78 -19.97 4.70
CA GLN A 189 -17.49 -19.00 5.49
C GLN A 189 -18.02 -17.92 4.54
N LYS A 190 -19.18 -17.32 4.87
CA LYS A 190 -19.60 -16.05 4.28
C LYS A 190 -18.72 -14.94 4.89
N THR A 191 -17.41 -15.05 4.71
CA THR A 191 -16.38 -14.21 5.34
C THR A 191 -16.17 -12.90 4.60
N LEU A 192 -16.69 -12.78 3.38
CA LEU A 192 -16.37 -11.65 2.54
C LEU A 192 -17.54 -10.68 2.55
N PHE A 193 -17.33 -9.64 3.35
CA PHE A 193 -18.11 -8.42 3.27
C PHE A 193 -17.70 -7.61 2.03
N ASN A 194 -18.56 -6.69 1.63
CA ASN A 194 -18.35 -5.87 0.44
C ASN A 194 -17.00 -5.15 0.48
N GLY A 195 -16.19 -5.39 -0.56
CA GLY A 195 -14.91 -4.71 -0.80
C GLY A 195 -13.64 -5.53 -0.61
N VAL A 196 -13.75 -6.78 -0.17
CA VAL A 196 -12.60 -7.70 -0.23
C VAL A 196 -12.41 -8.20 -1.67
N PHE A 197 -11.16 -8.25 -2.13
CA PHE A 197 -10.77 -8.77 -3.44
C PHE A 197 -9.65 -9.79 -3.30
N GLY A 198 -9.55 -10.71 -4.26
CA GLY A 198 -8.45 -11.68 -4.32
C GLY A 198 -7.25 -11.17 -5.09
N ILE A 199 -6.11 -11.79 -4.87
CA ILE A 199 -4.86 -11.52 -5.60
C ILE A 199 -4.25 -12.89 -5.94
N LEU A 200 -4.09 -13.18 -7.24
CA LEU A 200 -3.49 -14.43 -7.73
C LEU A 200 -2.36 -14.12 -8.70
N GLY A 201 -1.11 -14.17 -8.23
CA GLY A 201 0.06 -13.84 -9.03
C GLY A 201 0.21 -12.34 -9.23
N GLU A 202 -0.47 -11.77 -10.21
CA GLU A 202 -0.41 -10.34 -10.52
C GLU A 202 -1.80 -9.77 -10.80
N MET A 203 -2.09 -8.57 -10.28
CA MET A 203 -3.31 -7.84 -10.63
C MET A 203 -3.05 -6.33 -10.74
N THR A 204 -3.92 -5.64 -11.47
CA THR A 204 -3.89 -4.18 -11.66
C THR A 204 -5.24 -3.59 -11.31
N ILE A 205 -5.28 -2.76 -10.28
CA ILE A 205 -6.50 -2.29 -9.65
C ILE A 205 -6.45 -0.79 -9.40
N LYS A 206 -7.59 -0.12 -9.53
CA LYS A 206 -7.70 1.29 -9.18
C LYS A 206 -7.94 1.44 -7.68
N ILE A 207 -7.20 2.33 -7.03
CA ILE A 207 -7.45 2.67 -5.63
C ILE A 207 -8.81 3.38 -5.53
N PRO A 208 -9.78 2.87 -4.74
CA PRO A 208 -11.09 3.49 -4.60
C PRO A 208 -11.03 4.92 -4.06
N THR A 209 -12.06 5.72 -4.35
CA THR A 209 -12.19 7.07 -3.77
C THR A 209 -12.19 6.98 -2.23
N ASN A 210 -11.47 7.89 -1.58
CA ASN A 210 -11.28 7.98 -0.12
C ASN A 210 -10.45 6.87 0.53
N ALA A 211 -9.94 5.90 -0.22
CA ALA A 211 -9.02 4.91 0.34
C ALA A 211 -7.69 5.57 0.74
N LYS A 212 -7.26 5.27 1.97
CA LYS A 212 -5.99 5.72 2.56
C LYS A 212 -5.09 4.56 2.96
N PHE A 213 -5.68 3.40 3.18
CA PHE A 213 -5.00 2.20 3.64
C PHE A 213 -5.39 0.99 2.81
N LEU A 214 -4.46 0.03 2.74
CA LEU A 214 -4.66 -1.30 2.19
C LEU A 214 -4.34 -2.34 3.27
N PHE A 215 -5.27 -3.26 3.50
CA PHE A 215 -5.05 -4.43 4.34
C PHE A 215 -4.87 -5.65 3.45
N LEU A 216 -3.90 -6.51 3.78
CA LEU A 216 -3.59 -7.73 3.02
C LEU A 216 -3.52 -8.92 3.96
N ALA A 217 -3.93 -10.09 3.47
CA ALA A 217 -3.79 -11.37 4.16
C ALA A 217 -3.67 -12.50 3.12
N VAL A 218 -3.21 -13.67 3.54
CA VAL A 218 -3.33 -14.87 2.70
C VAL A 218 -4.80 -15.30 2.60
N ASN A 219 -5.17 -16.00 1.53
CA ASN A 219 -6.53 -16.48 1.36
C ASN A 219 -6.74 -17.82 2.11
N ASP A 220 -7.14 -17.75 3.38
CA ASP A 220 -7.35 -18.93 4.21
C ASP A 220 -8.47 -18.73 5.23
N ILE A 221 -8.86 -19.80 5.91
CA ILE A 221 -9.77 -19.78 7.06
C ILE A 221 -9.10 -20.29 8.35
N PHE A 222 -7.96 -20.98 8.25
CA PHE A 222 -7.20 -21.53 9.39
C PHE A 222 -5.87 -20.81 9.67
N TYR A 223 -5.83 -19.47 9.54
CA TYR A 223 -4.61 -18.66 9.64
C TYR A 223 -3.59 -19.08 10.71
N SER A 224 -4.04 -19.42 11.92
CA SER A 224 -3.12 -19.76 13.03
C SER A 224 -2.32 -21.05 12.84
N ASP A 225 -2.64 -21.87 11.84
CA ASP A 225 -1.90 -23.08 11.48
C ASP A 225 -1.11 -22.96 10.17
N ASN A 226 -1.03 -21.75 9.62
CA ASN A 226 -0.21 -21.45 8.45
C ASN A 226 1.27 -21.38 8.81
N THR A 227 2.11 -21.64 7.81
CA THR A 227 3.56 -21.41 7.90
C THR A 227 4.09 -20.70 6.67
N GLU A 228 5.31 -20.18 6.79
CA GLU A 228 5.97 -19.36 5.78
C GLU A 228 5.31 -17.99 5.60
N LYS A 229 5.89 -17.17 4.73
CA LYS A 229 5.46 -15.80 4.49
C LYS A 229 5.35 -15.55 3.00
N MET A 230 4.48 -14.62 2.64
CA MET A 230 4.34 -14.15 1.27
C MET A 230 4.98 -12.78 1.10
N LEU A 231 5.44 -12.49 -0.12
CA LEU A 231 5.87 -11.16 -0.50
C LEU A 231 4.84 -10.55 -1.44
N VAL A 232 4.58 -9.25 -1.26
CA VAL A 232 3.74 -8.46 -2.16
C VAL A 232 4.47 -7.20 -2.57
N ASP A 233 4.63 -7.04 -3.88
CA ASP A 233 5.16 -5.83 -4.50
C ASP A 233 4.00 -4.94 -4.92
N ILE A 234 4.04 -3.68 -4.47
CA ILE A 234 3.07 -2.65 -4.82
C ILE A 234 3.77 -1.60 -5.68
N THR A 235 3.27 -1.39 -6.89
CA THR A 235 3.82 -0.42 -7.84
C THR A 235 2.72 0.44 -8.46
N ASN A 236 2.96 1.72 -8.69
CA ASN A 236 2.03 2.55 -9.46
C ASN A 236 2.14 2.18 -10.95
N ALA A 237 1.05 1.66 -11.54
CA ALA A 237 1.04 1.16 -12.90
C ALA A 237 1.31 2.26 -13.93
N GLU A 238 0.89 3.50 -13.66
CA GLU A 238 1.11 4.64 -14.56
C GLU A 238 2.58 5.05 -14.62
N SER A 239 3.31 4.84 -13.53
CA SER A 239 4.74 5.17 -13.48
C SER A 239 5.59 4.22 -14.35
N VAL A 240 5.16 2.96 -14.49
CA VAL A 240 5.88 1.91 -15.23
C VAL A 240 5.83 2.18 -16.74
N ASN A 241 4.68 2.64 -17.25
CA ASN A 241 4.50 2.90 -18.68
C ASN A 241 5.40 4.05 -19.18
N ASN A 242 5.65 5.06 -18.33
CA ASN A 242 6.49 6.21 -18.67
C ASN A 242 7.99 5.87 -18.69
N LEU A 243 8.43 4.86 -17.93
CA LEU A 243 9.82 4.38 -17.94
C LEU A 243 10.16 3.57 -19.20
N SER A 244 9.20 2.79 -19.72
CA SER A 244 9.39 2.06 -20.99
C SER A 244 9.48 3.00 -22.21
N SER A 245 8.74 4.10 -22.21
CA SER A 245 8.81 5.11 -23.29
C SER A 245 10.07 5.97 -23.21
N ALA A 246 10.58 6.25 -22.00
CA ALA A 246 11.83 7.01 -21.84
C ALA A 246 13.08 6.24 -22.32
N LYS A 247 13.04 4.90 -22.35
CA LYS A 247 14.18 4.07 -22.77
C LYS A 247 14.44 4.08 -24.30
N TYR A 248 13.52 4.62 -25.09
CA TYR A 248 13.67 4.75 -26.55
C TYR A 248 13.84 6.18 -27.05
N ALA A 249 13.78 7.20 -26.18
CA ALA A 249 14.17 8.56 -26.51
C ALA A 249 15.69 8.74 -26.34
N ASN A 250 16.49 7.86 -26.94
CA ASN A 250 17.91 8.13 -27.18
C ASN A 250 17.99 8.96 -28.48
N ASP A 251 17.38 10.14 -28.44
CA ASP A 251 17.55 11.17 -29.46
C ASP A 251 18.94 11.76 -29.25
N THR A 252 19.93 11.18 -29.92
CA THR A 252 21.32 11.61 -29.91
C THR A 252 21.55 12.95 -30.63
N THR A 253 20.50 13.70 -31.00
CA THR A 253 20.65 14.93 -31.79
C THR A 253 20.51 16.24 -31.01
N SER A 254 20.13 16.23 -29.72
CA SER A 254 20.12 17.46 -28.90
C SER A 254 21.25 17.46 -27.87
N VAL A 255 22.37 18.08 -28.24
CA VAL A 255 23.40 18.50 -27.29
C VAL A 255 22.75 19.51 -26.33
N PRO A 256 22.64 19.23 -25.01
CA PRO A 256 22.11 20.20 -24.08
C PRO A 256 23.01 21.43 -24.09
N GLU A 257 22.42 22.62 -24.27
CA GLU A 257 23.17 23.87 -24.19
C GLU A 257 23.90 23.97 -22.84
N PRO A 258 25.14 24.49 -22.81
CA PRO A 258 26.04 24.46 -21.65
C PRO A 258 25.57 25.25 -20.42
N SER A 259 24.39 25.86 -20.45
CA SER A 259 23.84 26.69 -19.37
C SER A 259 23.20 25.89 -18.23
N ALA A 260 22.77 24.64 -18.45
CA ALA A 260 22.16 23.81 -17.40
C ALA A 260 23.17 23.08 -16.48
N VAL A 261 24.40 22.83 -16.97
CA VAL A 261 25.44 22.10 -16.22
C VAL A 261 26.06 22.97 -15.11
N VAL A 262 25.99 24.29 -15.24
CA VAL A 262 26.56 25.24 -14.27
C VAL A 262 25.79 25.25 -12.94
N GLY A 263 24.49 24.94 -12.95
CA GLY A 263 23.65 24.95 -11.75
C GLY A 263 24.05 23.89 -10.71
N ILE A 264 24.32 22.66 -11.17
CA ILE A 264 24.63 21.53 -10.28
C ILE A 264 26.06 21.66 -9.69
N ALA A 265 27.01 22.17 -10.47
CA ALA A 265 28.37 22.42 -10.00
C ALA A 265 28.42 23.54 -8.93
N ALA A 266 27.59 24.57 -9.04
CA ALA A 266 27.53 25.66 -8.07
C ALA A 266 27.00 25.21 -6.70
N THR A 267 26.01 24.31 -6.67
CA THR A 267 25.45 23.78 -5.41
C THR A 267 26.45 22.87 -4.68
N LEU A 268 27.21 22.05 -5.42
CA LEU A 268 28.22 21.17 -4.84
C LEU A 268 29.42 21.97 -4.28
N ALA A 269 29.84 23.03 -4.98
CA ALA A 269 30.90 23.92 -4.52
C ALA A 269 30.54 24.70 -3.24
N LEU A 270 29.28 25.10 -3.09
CA LEU A 270 28.80 25.80 -1.89
C LEU A 270 28.79 24.87 -0.66
N ALA A 271 28.35 23.61 -0.83
CA ALA A 271 28.33 22.61 0.23
C ALA A 271 29.75 22.24 0.74
N LEU A 272 30.72 22.13 -0.18
CA LEU A 272 32.11 21.85 0.17
C LEU A 272 32.77 23.02 0.92
N ARG A 273 32.43 24.27 0.56
CA ARG A 273 32.97 25.47 1.22
C ARG A 273 32.44 25.65 2.65
N MET A 274 31.21 25.22 2.95
CA MET A 274 30.64 25.28 4.30
C MET A 274 31.23 24.22 5.23
N LYS A 275 31.65 23.05 4.71
CA LYS A 275 32.29 22.00 5.50
C LYS A 275 33.71 22.37 5.93
N SER A 276 34.45 23.09 5.08
CA SER A 276 35.81 23.57 5.37
C SER A 276 35.88 24.58 6.53
N LYS A 277 34.89 25.47 6.68
CA LYS A 277 34.91 26.47 7.77
C LYS A 277 34.63 25.89 9.16
N LYS A 278 34.08 24.68 9.25
CA LYS A 278 33.77 24.04 10.55
C LYS A 278 34.98 23.36 11.21
N GLN A 279 36.11 23.24 10.50
CA GLN A 279 37.33 22.61 11.04
C GLN A 279 38.42 23.61 11.49
N VAL A 280 38.16 24.91 11.45
CA VAL A 280 39.11 25.95 11.92
C VAL A 280 38.68 26.56 13.26
N ALA A 281 37.63 26.02 13.87
CA ALA A 281 37.20 26.38 15.21
C ALA A 281 37.27 25.14 16.11
N ASN A 282 38.50 24.69 16.39
CA ASN A 282 38.90 23.87 17.52
C ASN A 282 40.41 24.02 17.71
#